data_AF-A0A7J6TDK2-F1
#
_entry.id   AF-A0A7J6TDK2-F1
#
_cell.length_a   1.000
_cell.length_b   1.000
_cell.length_c   1.000
_cell.angle_alpha   90.00
_cell.angle_beta   90.00
_cell.angle_gamma   90.00
#
_symmetry.space_group_name_H-M   'P 1'
#
loop_
_entity.id
_entity.type
_entity.pdbx_description
1 polymer ?
#
loop_
_entity_poly.entity_id
_entity_poly.type
_entity_poly.pdbx_seq_one_letter_code
_entity_poly.pdbx_strand_id
1 'polypeptide(L)'
;MPVVATESFGSPVPYAEPSWYTKGYSSPYYTQSHIDWRARCRKFVEEEVLPNVTEWEKQKAIPMEIYAKCYRAGLLPSMVGPKGYDYADPAIAPKPQGFDYFHELIFIDELSRCGSGGVMWGMMGGLNIGLPTVLNFGTPEMKARVAPPCVRGEKNICLCITEPHAGSDVASIRTTAKLTPDGKHYI
;
A
#
# COMPACT_ATOMS: atom_id res chain seq x y z
N MET A 1 -5.39 1.96 25.61
CA MET A 1 -4.17 2.02 26.44
C MET A 1 -3.01 1.43 25.63
N PRO A 2 -1.77 1.92 25.81
CA PRO A 2 -0.58 1.35 25.16
C PRO A 2 -0.50 -0.15 25.46
N VAL A 3 -0.26 -0.98 24.45
CA VAL A 3 -0.04 -2.42 24.70
C VAL A 3 1.45 -2.67 24.95
N VAL A 4 1.73 -3.45 26.00
CA VAL A 4 3.06 -4.02 26.27
C VAL A 4 3.16 -5.32 25.49
N ALA A 5 4.20 -5.48 24.67
CA ALA A 5 4.44 -6.74 23.99
C ALA A 5 4.70 -7.85 25.03
N THR A 6 3.85 -8.87 25.07
CA THR A 6 3.97 -10.00 26.00
C THR A 6 5.03 -11.01 25.55
N GLU A 7 5.30 -11.04 24.25
CA GLU A 7 6.26 -11.91 23.59
C GLU A 7 7.06 -11.14 22.55
N SER A 8 8.29 -11.58 22.28
CA SER A 8 9.09 -11.03 21.18
C SER A 8 8.59 -11.61 19.85
N PHE A 9 8.53 -10.79 18.80
CA PHE A 9 8.13 -11.20 17.47
C PHE A 9 9.26 -11.02 16.46
N GLY A 10 9.46 -12.00 15.57
CA GLY A 10 10.47 -11.94 14.51
C GLY A 10 11.86 -12.37 14.97
N SER A 11 12.88 -11.83 14.32
CA SER A 11 14.27 -12.21 14.53
C SER A 11 14.81 -11.78 15.90
N PRO A 12 15.60 -12.63 16.59
CA PRO A 12 16.28 -12.25 17.83
C PRO A 12 17.55 -11.40 17.57
N VAL A 13 17.93 -11.19 16.31
CA VAL A 13 19.10 -10.39 15.95
C VAL A 13 18.86 -8.93 16.35
N PRO A 14 19.81 -8.28 17.05
CA PRO A 14 19.67 -6.88 17.43
C PRO A 14 19.35 -5.98 16.23
N TYR A 15 18.34 -5.12 16.37
CA TYR A 15 17.87 -4.17 15.34
C TYR A 15 17.29 -4.80 14.06
N ALA A 16 17.11 -6.12 14.01
CA ALA A 16 16.42 -6.76 12.89
C ALA A 16 14.90 -6.56 12.92
N GLU A 17 14.36 -6.15 14.06
CA GLU A 17 12.93 -5.88 14.26
C GLU A 17 12.73 -4.52 14.95
N PRO A 18 11.59 -3.83 14.70
CA PRO A 18 11.20 -2.64 15.45
C PRO A 18 11.16 -2.92 16.96
N SER A 19 11.63 -1.99 17.77
CA SER A 19 11.74 -2.18 19.23
C SER A 19 10.41 -2.51 19.93
N TRP A 20 9.29 -2.06 19.37
CA TRP A 20 7.95 -2.38 19.90
C TRP A 20 7.53 -3.84 19.70
N TYR A 21 8.29 -4.62 18.92
CA TYR A 21 8.08 -6.05 18.76
C TYR A 21 8.67 -6.84 19.93
N THR A 22 9.58 -6.25 20.69
CA THR A 22 10.35 -6.93 21.74
C THR A 22 9.55 -7.05 23.02
N LYS A 23 9.56 -8.24 23.63
CA LYS A 23 8.92 -8.48 24.93
C LYS A 23 9.30 -7.42 25.97
N GLY A 24 8.29 -6.91 26.67
CA GLY A 24 8.46 -5.92 27.74
C GLY A 24 8.58 -4.47 27.26
N TYR A 25 8.68 -4.22 25.95
CA TYR A 25 8.58 -2.87 25.40
C TYR A 25 7.11 -2.50 25.18
N SER A 26 6.82 -1.21 25.37
CA SER A 26 5.51 -0.62 25.10
C SER A 26 5.67 0.67 24.31
N SER A 27 4.74 0.94 23.42
CA SER A 27 4.67 2.19 22.65
C SER A 27 3.31 2.83 22.85
N PRO A 28 3.24 4.16 23.06
CA PRO A 28 1.95 4.85 23.18
C PRO A 28 1.16 4.86 21.86
N TYR A 29 1.80 4.53 20.74
CA TYR A 29 1.20 4.56 19.40
C TYR A 29 0.59 3.21 18.99
N TYR A 30 1.05 2.10 19.58
CA TYR A 30 0.62 0.76 19.16
C TYR A 30 -0.42 0.15 20.09
N THR A 31 -1.37 -0.56 19.50
CA THR A 31 -2.52 -1.18 20.15
C THR A 31 -2.53 -2.67 19.84
N GLN A 32 -3.44 -3.44 20.44
CA GLN A 32 -3.58 -4.85 20.11
C GLN A 32 -3.94 -5.05 18.63
N SER A 33 -4.77 -4.16 18.06
CA SER A 33 -5.11 -4.20 16.63
C SER A 33 -3.87 -4.09 15.74
N HIS A 34 -2.91 -3.23 16.12
CA HIS A 34 -1.62 -3.11 15.43
C HIS A 34 -0.76 -4.38 15.52
N ILE A 35 -0.72 -5.03 16.69
CA ILE A 35 0.03 -6.27 16.90
C ILE A 35 -0.55 -7.40 16.05
N ASP A 36 -1.88 -7.55 16.04
CA ASP A 36 -2.56 -8.59 15.26
C ASP A 36 -2.43 -8.31 13.76
N TRP A 37 -2.51 -7.05 13.35
CA TRP A 37 -2.32 -6.60 11.98
C TRP A 37 -0.91 -6.92 11.47
N ARG A 38 0.12 -6.62 12.25
CA ARG A 38 1.52 -6.96 11.93
C ARG A 38 1.68 -8.45 11.65
N ALA A 39 1.14 -9.32 12.51
CA ALA A 39 1.26 -10.77 12.33
C ALA A 39 0.61 -11.24 11.01
N ARG A 40 -0.54 -10.66 10.63
CA ARG A 40 -1.18 -10.93 9.33
C ARG A 40 -0.33 -10.46 8.15
N CYS A 41 0.24 -9.25 8.23
CA CYS A 41 1.10 -8.69 7.20
C CYS A 41 2.37 -9.54 7.01
N ARG A 42 3.06 -9.89 8.11
CA ARG A 42 4.23 -10.78 8.13
C ARG A 42 3.96 -12.08 7.39
N LYS A 43 2.85 -12.74 7.74
CA LYS A 43 2.46 -14.00 7.13
C LYS A 43 2.30 -13.88 5.62
N PHE A 44 1.57 -12.87 5.15
CA PHE A 44 1.41 -12.64 3.71
C PHE A 44 2.75 -12.39 3.00
N VAL A 45 3.63 -11.58 3.60
CA VAL A 45 4.93 -11.28 3.01
C VAL A 45 5.80 -12.54 2.94
N GLU A 46 5.85 -13.35 3.99
CA GLU A 46 6.66 -14.58 4.03
C GLU A 46 6.14 -15.67 3.10
N GLU A 47 4.81 -15.82 2.98
CA GLU A 47 4.20 -16.89 2.20
C GLU A 47 4.02 -16.55 0.72
N GLU A 48 3.66 -15.30 0.40
CA GLU A 48 3.21 -14.93 -0.96
C GLU A 48 4.19 -14.00 -1.68
N VAL A 49 5.00 -13.22 -0.97
CA VAL A 49 5.91 -12.23 -1.57
C VAL A 49 7.34 -12.75 -1.62
N LEU A 50 7.93 -13.01 -0.44
CA LEU A 50 9.36 -13.32 -0.26
C LEU A 50 9.85 -14.48 -1.15
N PRO A 51 9.12 -15.60 -1.33
CA PRO A 51 9.58 -16.70 -2.18
C PRO A 51 9.73 -16.32 -3.66
N ASN A 52 9.07 -15.24 -4.10
CA ASN A 52 8.97 -14.87 -5.50
C ASN A 52 9.84 -13.66 -5.89
N VAL A 53 10.34 -12.89 -4.91
CA VAL A 53 11.04 -11.61 -5.12
C VAL A 53 12.17 -11.71 -6.14
N THR A 54 13.05 -12.70 -5.99
CA THR A 54 14.21 -12.85 -6.89
C THR A 54 13.78 -13.07 -8.33
N GLU A 55 12.70 -13.82 -8.55
CA GLU A 55 12.21 -14.08 -9.90
C GLU A 55 11.53 -12.85 -10.50
N TRP A 56 10.69 -12.16 -9.71
CA TRP A 56 10.04 -10.92 -10.16
C TRP A 56 11.05 -9.82 -10.51
N GLU A 57 12.13 -9.70 -9.73
CA GLU A 57 13.24 -8.78 -10.02
C GLU A 57 13.94 -9.14 -11.33
N LYS A 58 14.30 -10.41 -11.54
CA LYS A 58 14.92 -10.88 -12.80
C LYS A 58 14.02 -10.61 -14.00
N GLN A 59 12.72 -10.85 -13.86
CA GLN A 59 11.73 -10.64 -14.92
C GLN A 59 11.34 -9.17 -15.10
N LYS A 60 11.65 -8.30 -14.13
CA LYS A 60 11.19 -6.91 -14.06
C LYS A 60 9.67 -6.79 -14.13
N ALA A 61 8.97 -7.77 -13.57
CA ALA A 61 7.52 -7.88 -13.63
C ALA A 61 6.97 -8.52 -12.36
N ILE A 62 5.85 -7.97 -11.88
CA ILE A 62 5.10 -8.51 -10.74
C ILE A 62 3.77 -9.05 -11.31
N PRO A 63 3.41 -10.31 -11.03
CA PRO A 63 2.18 -10.89 -11.56
C PRO A 63 0.95 -10.23 -10.92
N MET A 64 -0.03 -9.84 -11.75
CA MET A 64 -1.26 -9.19 -11.25
C MET A 64 -2.02 -10.01 -10.20
N GLU A 65 -1.84 -11.32 -10.17
CA GLU A 65 -2.48 -12.20 -9.20
C GLU A 65 -2.11 -11.85 -7.74
N ILE A 66 -0.89 -11.34 -7.50
CA ILE A 66 -0.47 -11.01 -6.12
C ILE A 66 -1.33 -9.90 -5.51
N TYR A 67 -1.84 -8.97 -6.32
CA TYR A 67 -2.71 -7.89 -5.85
C TYR A 67 -4.06 -8.46 -5.42
N ALA A 68 -4.64 -9.37 -6.21
CA ALA A 68 -5.88 -10.05 -5.85
C ALA A 68 -5.71 -10.93 -4.59
N LYS A 69 -4.55 -11.59 -4.42
CA LYS A 69 -4.20 -12.31 -3.18
C LYS A 69 -4.09 -11.36 -1.98
N CYS A 70 -3.40 -10.24 -2.15
CA CYS A 70 -3.28 -9.19 -1.13
C CYS A 70 -4.64 -8.62 -0.71
N TYR A 71 -5.56 -8.45 -1.67
CA TYR A 71 -6.93 -8.04 -1.40
C TYR A 71 -7.71 -9.11 -0.61
N ARG A 72 -7.65 -10.38 -1.02
CA ARG A 72 -8.28 -11.49 -0.28
C ARG A 72 -7.70 -11.72 1.11
N ALA A 73 -6.44 -11.34 1.34
CA ALA A 73 -5.83 -11.31 2.66
C ALA A 73 -6.31 -10.13 3.53
N GLY A 74 -7.14 -9.24 2.97
CA GLY A 74 -7.63 -8.03 3.63
C GLY A 74 -6.60 -6.91 3.74
N LEU A 75 -5.47 -7.01 3.02
CA LEU A 75 -4.33 -6.10 3.21
C LEU A 75 -4.33 -4.95 2.20
N LEU A 76 -4.64 -5.21 0.94
CA LEU A 76 -4.51 -4.23 -0.14
C LEU A 76 -5.24 -2.89 0.10
N PRO A 77 -6.47 -2.85 0.66
CA PRO A 77 -7.17 -1.58 0.91
C PRO A 77 -6.41 -0.66 1.87
N SER A 78 -5.59 -1.20 2.77
CA SER A 78 -4.80 -0.40 3.70
C SER A 78 -3.79 0.52 3.02
N MET A 79 -3.40 0.23 1.78
CA MET A 79 -2.45 1.06 1.01
C MET A 79 -3.04 2.39 0.55
N VAL A 80 -4.32 2.63 0.80
CA VAL A 80 -5.05 3.86 0.40
C VAL A 80 -5.60 4.58 1.65
N GLY A 81 -4.94 4.37 2.79
CA GLY A 81 -5.35 4.90 4.08
C GLY A 81 -6.76 4.51 4.50
N PRO A 82 -7.38 5.27 5.42
CA PRO A 82 -8.69 4.93 5.98
C PRO A 82 -9.81 4.78 4.95
N LYS A 83 -9.70 5.49 3.81
CA LYS A 83 -10.68 5.51 2.72
C LYS A 83 -10.63 4.26 1.85
N GLY A 84 -9.52 3.52 1.82
CA GLY A 84 -9.40 2.34 0.95
C GLY A 84 -10.45 1.28 1.26
N TYR A 85 -10.75 1.07 2.54
CA TYR A 85 -11.78 0.12 2.97
C TYR A 85 -13.22 0.54 2.64
N ASP A 86 -13.47 1.82 2.34
CA ASP A 86 -14.81 2.29 1.92
C ASP A 86 -15.17 1.76 0.51
N TYR A 87 -14.17 1.29 -0.24
CA TYR A 87 -14.33 0.73 -1.60
C TYR A 87 -14.03 -0.78 -1.65
N ALA A 88 -13.80 -1.40 -0.49
CA ALA A 88 -13.59 -2.83 -0.36
C ALA A 88 -14.89 -3.53 0.03
N ASP A 89 -15.11 -4.76 -0.46
CA ASP A 89 -16.10 -5.66 0.12
C ASP A 89 -15.64 -6.10 1.54
N PRO A 90 -16.36 -5.73 2.61
CA PRO A 90 -15.97 -6.07 3.97
C PRO A 90 -16.06 -7.56 4.29
N ALA A 91 -16.80 -8.35 3.48
CA ALA A 91 -16.83 -9.81 3.62
C ALA A 91 -15.55 -10.49 3.09
N ILE A 92 -14.84 -9.83 2.17
CA ILE A 92 -13.59 -10.33 1.58
C ILE A 92 -12.38 -9.70 2.26
N ALA A 93 -12.40 -8.38 2.44
CA ALA A 93 -11.30 -7.59 2.97
C ALA A 93 -11.79 -6.75 4.16
N PRO A 94 -11.97 -7.37 5.35
CA PRO A 94 -12.51 -6.69 6.51
C PRO A 94 -11.54 -5.62 7.03
N LYS A 95 -12.08 -4.43 7.32
CA LYS A 95 -11.32 -3.35 7.95
C LYS A 95 -10.90 -3.75 9.37
N PRO A 96 -9.61 -3.67 9.73
CA PRO A 96 -9.17 -3.88 11.11
C PRO A 96 -9.90 -2.95 12.08
N GLN A 97 -10.12 -3.44 13.30
CA GLN A 97 -10.72 -2.62 14.35
C GLN A 97 -9.83 -1.40 14.62
N GLY A 98 -10.41 -0.20 14.59
CA GLY A 98 -9.65 1.02 14.84
C GLY A 98 -8.56 1.30 13.81
N PHE A 99 -8.74 0.84 12.56
CA PHE A 99 -7.78 1.08 11.48
C PHE A 99 -7.42 2.56 11.34
N ASP A 100 -6.12 2.83 11.30
CA ASP A 100 -5.51 4.15 11.19
C ASP A 100 -4.24 4.07 10.31
N TYR A 101 -3.51 5.18 10.19
CA TYR A 101 -2.28 5.23 9.40
C TYR A 101 -1.12 4.41 9.98
N PHE A 102 -1.17 3.99 11.25
CA PHE A 102 -0.17 3.08 11.80
C PHE A 102 -0.34 1.66 11.25
N HIS A 103 -1.57 1.24 10.92
CA HIS A 103 -1.78 -0.03 10.20
C HIS A 103 -1.18 0.02 8.80
N GLU A 104 -1.39 1.11 8.06
CA GLU A 104 -0.76 1.34 6.76
C GLU A 104 0.77 1.30 6.87
N LEU A 105 1.34 2.06 7.81
CA LEU A 105 2.78 2.06 8.10
C LEU A 105 3.31 0.66 8.37
N ILE A 106 2.63 -0.12 9.22
CA ILE A 106 3.03 -1.49 9.55
C ILE A 106 3.04 -2.36 8.30
N PHE A 107 2.04 -2.26 7.42
CA PHE A 107 2.04 -3.09 6.22
C PHE A 107 3.18 -2.70 5.25
N ILE A 108 3.50 -1.40 5.15
CA ILE A 108 4.64 -0.91 4.36
C ILE A 108 5.98 -1.44 4.94
N ASP A 109 6.17 -1.35 6.25
CA ASP A 109 7.35 -1.86 6.97
C ASP A 109 7.51 -3.38 6.77
N GLU A 110 6.41 -4.11 6.95
CA GLU A 110 6.33 -5.54 6.74
C GLU A 110 6.68 -5.95 5.30
N LEU A 111 6.13 -5.27 4.29
CA LEU A 111 6.41 -5.54 2.89
C LEU A 111 7.85 -5.21 2.52
N SER A 112 8.46 -4.19 3.13
CA SER A 112 9.85 -3.80 2.88
C SER A 112 10.86 -4.90 3.21
N ARG A 113 10.47 -5.87 4.03
CA ARG A 113 11.32 -7.02 4.40
C ARG A 113 11.51 -8.04 3.30
N CYS A 114 10.78 -7.91 2.20
CA CYS A 114 11.09 -8.62 0.97
C CYS A 114 12.48 -8.27 0.41
N GLY A 115 13.10 -7.17 0.87
CA GLY A 115 14.46 -6.78 0.52
C GLY A 115 14.60 -6.19 -0.89
N SER A 116 13.46 -5.91 -1.55
CA SER A 116 13.41 -5.35 -2.90
C SER A 116 12.59 -4.06 -2.91
N GLY A 117 13.25 -2.95 -3.27
CA GLY A 117 12.57 -1.68 -3.51
C GLY A 117 11.64 -1.74 -4.73
N GLY A 118 12.00 -2.50 -5.76
CA GLY A 118 11.20 -2.65 -6.98
C GLY A 118 9.87 -3.36 -6.74
N VAL A 119 9.89 -4.49 -6.03
CA VAL A 119 8.69 -5.26 -5.65
C VAL A 119 7.83 -4.45 -4.70
N MET A 120 8.43 -3.85 -3.67
CA MET A 120 7.72 -3.01 -2.71
C MET A 120 6.98 -1.86 -3.41
N TRP A 121 7.68 -1.04 -4.20
CA TRP A 121 7.07 0.08 -4.92
C TRP A 121 6.12 -0.37 -6.04
N GLY A 122 6.39 -1.49 -6.70
CA GLY A 122 5.50 -2.04 -7.72
C GLY A 122 4.16 -2.50 -7.15
N MET A 123 4.15 -3.09 -5.96
CA MET A 123 2.92 -3.54 -5.29
C MET A 123 2.13 -2.38 -4.66
N MET A 124 2.77 -1.44 -3.98
CA MET A 124 2.06 -0.40 -3.24
C MET A 124 2.01 0.97 -3.93
N GLY A 125 3.07 1.35 -4.65
CA GLY A 125 3.37 2.74 -4.97
C GLY A 125 2.24 3.41 -5.73
N GLY A 126 1.78 2.73 -6.77
CA GLY A 126 0.65 3.17 -7.58
C GLY A 126 -0.62 3.44 -6.76
N LEU A 127 -1.01 2.48 -5.91
CA LEU A 127 -2.19 2.62 -5.06
C LEU A 127 -2.01 3.70 -3.99
N ASN A 128 -0.83 3.78 -3.38
CA ASN A 128 -0.55 4.66 -2.25
C ASN A 128 -0.45 6.13 -2.61
N ILE A 129 0.13 6.47 -3.77
CA ILE A 129 0.28 7.87 -4.18
C ILE A 129 -0.69 8.25 -5.32
N GLY A 130 -1.06 7.29 -6.16
CA GLY A 130 -1.92 7.53 -7.32
C GLY A 130 -3.39 7.60 -6.95
N LEU A 131 -3.94 6.59 -6.25
CA LEU A 131 -5.38 6.52 -5.99
C LEU A 131 -5.91 7.66 -5.10
N PRO A 132 -5.18 8.15 -4.08
CA PRO A 132 -5.63 9.29 -3.29
C PRO A 132 -5.92 10.55 -4.11
N THR A 133 -5.23 10.77 -5.25
CA THR A 133 -5.54 11.93 -6.12
C THR A 133 -6.97 11.86 -6.65
N VAL A 134 -7.41 10.66 -7.09
CA VAL A 134 -8.78 10.42 -7.55
C VAL A 134 -9.77 10.54 -6.40
N LEU A 135 -9.46 9.96 -5.23
CA LEU A 135 -10.37 9.98 -4.07
C LEU A 135 -10.57 11.38 -3.49
N ASN A 136 -9.55 12.24 -3.56
CA ASN A 136 -9.63 13.59 -3.03
C ASN A 136 -10.18 14.60 -4.06
N PHE A 137 -9.79 14.49 -5.33
CA PHE A 137 -10.07 15.53 -6.34
C PHE A 137 -10.94 15.07 -7.51
N GLY A 138 -11.15 13.78 -7.70
CA GLY A 138 -12.00 13.25 -8.78
C GLY A 138 -13.48 13.54 -8.56
N THR A 139 -14.27 13.50 -9.65
CA THR A 139 -15.74 13.56 -9.55
C THR A 139 -16.30 12.29 -8.90
N PRO A 140 -17.56 12.28 -8.40
CA PRO A 140 -18.19 11.08 -7.88
C PRO A 140 -18.14 9.90 -8.86
N GLU A 141 -18.35 10.15 -10.15
CA GLU A 141 -18.31 9.15 -11.21
C GLU A 141 -16.89 8.60 -11.40
N MET A 142 -15.86 9.45 -11.32
CA MET A 142 -14.47 8.98 -11.39
C MET A 142 -14.12 8.10 -10.19
N LYS A 143 -14.52 8.48 -8.97
CA LYS A 143 -14.28 7.68 -7.76
C LYS A 143 -14.95 6.32 -7.85
N ALA A 144 -16.23 6.29 -8.21
CA ALA A 144 -16.99 5.04 -8.37
C ALA A 144 -16.42 4.11 -9.46
N ARG A 145 -15.88 4.68 -10.54
CA ARG A 145 -15.30 3.91 -11.65
C ARG A 145 -13.90 3.40 -11.37
N VAL A 146 -13.05 4.19 -10.70
CA VAL A 146 -11.61 3.92 -10.58
C VAL A 146 -11.27 3.23 -9.26
N ALA A 147 -11.85 3.66 -8.14
CA ALA A 147 -11.42 3.18 -6.82
C ALA A 147 -11.71 1.69 -6.56
N PRO A 148 -12.93 1.16 -6.83
CA PRO A 148 -13.21 -0.24 -6.56
C PRO A 148 -12.28 -1.23 -7.27
N PRO A 149 -12.03 -1.17 -8.59
CA PRO A 149 -11.13 -2.13 -9.24
C PRO A 149 -9.66 -1.98 -8.79
N CYS A 150 -9.24 -0.77 -8.40
CA CYS A 150 -7.89 -0.57 -7.84
C CYS A 150 -7.77 -1.21 -6.45
N VAL A 151 -8.74 -0.97 -5.56
CA VAL A 151 -8.75 -1.52 -4.20
C VAL A 151 -8.87 -3.05 -4.19
N ARG A 152 -9.57 -3.64 -5.18
CA ARG A 152 -9.67 -5.09 -5.35
C ARG A 152 -8.45 -5.74 -6.02
N GLY A 153 -7.47 -4.95 -6.47
CA GLY A 153 -6.28 -5.45 -7.15
C GLY A 153 -6.52 -5.93 -8.58
N GLU A 154 -7.65 -5.53 -9.20
CA GLU A 154 -7.99 -5.87 -10.59
C GLU A 154 -7.32 -4.93 -11.59
N LYS A 155 -7.02 -3.71 -11.14
CA LYS A 155 -6.33 -2.67 -11.91
C LYS A 155 -5.27 -2.00 -11.06
N ASN A 156 -4.19 -1.59 -11.71
CA ASN A 156 -3.20 -0.70 -11.13
C ASN A 156 -3.41 0.72 -11.62
N ILE A 157 -2.95 1.68 -10.82
CA ILE A 157 -2.93 3.11 -11.13
C ILE A 157 -1.51 3.63 -10.92
N CYS A 158 -1.12 4.67 -11.65
CA CYS A 158 0.18 5.30 -11.49
C CYS A 158 0.02 6.82 -11.37
N LEU A 159 1.03 7.47 -10.78
CA LEU A 159 1.13 8.92 -10.69
C LEU A 159 2.21 9.40 -11.64
N CYS A 160 1.82 10.04 -12.73
CA CYS A 160 2.72 10.48 -13.79
C CYS A 160 2.99 11.99 -13.65
N ILE A 161 3.92 12.35 -12.76
CA ILE A 161 4.35 13.75 -12.57
C ILE A 161 5.76 13.98 -13.13
N THR A 162 6.72 13.17 -12.68
CA THR A 162 8.14 13.34 -13.02
C THR A 162 8.40 13.26 -14.52
N GLU A 163 9.21 14.20 -15.01
CA GLU A 163 9.67 14.27 -16.40
C GLU A 163 11.20 14.20 -16.46
N PRO A 164 11.81 13.95 -17.63
CA PRO A 164 13.27 13.95 -17.78
C PRO A 164 13.98 15.22 -17.28
N HIS A 165 13.27 16.35 -17.20
CA HIS A 165 13.80 17.64 -16.76
C HIS A 165 13.20 18.15 -15.44
N ALA A 166 12.20 17.47 -14.87
CA ALA A 166 11.48 17.92 -13.70
C ALA A 166 11.33 16.78 -12.67
N GLY A 167 12.20 16.81 -11.66
CA GLY A 167 12.21 15.91 -10.51
C GLY A 167 11.75 16.63 -9.24
N SER A 168 12.69 17.12 -8.43
CA SER A 168 12.37 17.89 -7.21
C SER A 168 11.60 19.18 -7.51
N ASP A 169 11.84 19.79 -8.67
CA ASP A 169 11.07 20.95 -9.16
C ASP A 169 9.89 20.50 -10.02
N VAL A 170 8.89 19.87 -9.37
CA VAL A 170 7.68 19.35 -10.04
C VAL A 170 6.83 20.45 -10.68
N ALA A 171 7.00 21.71 -10.28
CA ALA A 171 6.26 22.83 -10.86
C ALA A 171 6.73 23.18 -12.28
N SER A 172 7.95 22.73 -12.66
CA SER A 172 8.57 22.98 -13.96
C SER A 172 8.30 21.89 -15.01
N ILE A 173 7.28 21.05 -14.82
CA ILE A 173 6.84 20.09 -15.84
C ILE A 173 6.43 20.79 -17.13
N ARG A 174 6.64 20.13 -18.26
CA ARG A 174 6.41 20.67 -19.61
C ARG A 174 5.30 19.97 -20.37
N THR A 175 4.77 18.86 -19.85
CA THR A 175 3.58 18.21 -20.38
C THR A 175 2.43 19.20 -20.45
N THR A 176 1.88 19.39 -21.64
CA THR A 176 0.77 20.30 -21.89
C THR A 176 -0.53 19.53 -22.03
N ALA A 177 -1.64 20.16 -21.68
CA ALA A 177 -2.98 19.68 -22.01
C ALA A 177 -3.73 20.79 -22.75
N LYS A 178 -3.93 20.65 -24.06
CA LYS A 178 -4.64 21.61 -24.89
C LYS A 178 -6.06 21.13 -25.18
N LEU A 179 -7.06 21.93 -24.83
CA LEU A 179 -8.45 21.63 -25.14
C LEU A 179 -8.67 21.57 -26.66
N THR A 180 -9.33 20.52 -27.15
CA THR A 180 -9.68 20.35 -28.56
C THR A 180 -10.65 21.43 -29.04
N PRO A 181 -10.69 21.75 -30.35
CA PRO A 181 -11.61 22.77 -30.89
C PRO A 181 -13.09 22.51 -30.60
N ASP A 182 -13.50 21.24 -30.46
CA ASP A 182 -14.87 20.84 -30.12
C ASP A 182 -15.18 20.89 -28.62
N GLY A 183 -14.18 21.19 -27.77
CA GLY A 183 -14.32 21.32 -26.32
C GLY A 183 -14.51 19.99 -25.57
N LYS A 184 -14.27 18.83 -26.20
CA LYS A 184 -14.61 17.52 -25.61
C LYS A 184 -13.43 16.77 -25.00
N HIS A 185 -12.20 17.03 -25.44
CA HIS A 185 -11.01 16.28 -25.02
C HIS A 185 -9.79 17.19 -24.87
N TYR A 186 -8.73 16.66 -24.26
CA TYR A 186 -7.42 17.29 -24.20
C TYR A 186 -6.42 16.51 -25.07
N ILE A 187 -5.55 17.23 -25.77
CA ILE A 187 -4.35 16.72 -26.46
C ILE A 187 -3.12 17.13 -25.68
#